data_AF-X1MXA6-F1
#
_entry.id   AF-X1MXA6-F1
#
_cell.length_a   1.000
_cell.length_b   1.000
_cell.length_c   1.000
_cell.angle_alpha   90.00
_cell.angle_beta   90.00
_cell.angle_gamma   90.00
#
_symmetry.space_group_name_H-M   'P 1'
#
loop_
_entity.id
_entity.type
_entity.pdbx_description
1 polymer ?
#
loop_
_entity_poly.entity_id
_entity_poly.type
_entity_poly.pdbx_seq_one_letter_code
_entity_poly.pdbx_strand_id
1 'polypeptide(L)'
;AQQWILERGLAIPSRKALADNPYFEKDTPEAQANKIVFLGASAGYVKPFKFREYGDKWMSPINVALSEVMSGQKTVDEALELAQEQLDELLK
;
A
#
# COMPACT_ATOMS: atom_id res chain seq x y z
N ALA A 1 -3.00 -12.88 -20.73
CA ALA A 1 -3.11 -13.09 -19.26
C ALA A 1 -3.15 -11.77 -18.48
N GLN A 2 -2.13 -10.91 -18.52
CA GLN A 2 -2.09 -9.68 -17.70
C GLN A 2 -3.13 -8.60 -18.07
N GLN A 3 -3.48 -8.46 -19.35
CA GLN A 3 -4.53 -7.53 -19.79
C GLN A 3 -5.91 -7.90 -19.21
N TRP A 4 -6.25 -9.19 -19.21
CA TRP A 4 -7.49 -9.68 -18.62
C TRP A 4 -7.57 -9.44 -17.10
N ILE A 5 -6.43 -9.53 -16.40
CA ILE A 5 -6.34 -9.27 -14.96
C ILE A 5 -6.55 -7.77 -14.67
N LEU A 6 -5.99 -6.90 -15.50
CA LEU A 6 -6.18 -5.45 -15.42
C LEU A 6 -7.64 -5.05 -15.67
N GLU A 7 -8.25 -5.57 -16.73
CA GLU A 7 -9.62 -5.26 -17.13
C GLU A 7 -10.66 -5.73 -16.10
N ARG A 8 -10.29 -6.64 -15.19
CA ARG A 8 -11.12 -7.11 -14.08
C ARG A 8 -10.78 -6.49 -12.73
N GLY A 9 -9.80 -5.58 -12.65
CA GLY A 9 -9.38 -4.95 -11.40
C GLY A 9 -8.77 -5.92 -10.38
N LEU A 10 -8.29 -7.08 -10.82
CA LEU A 10 -7.82 -8.16 -9.93
C LEU A 10 -6.34 -8.00 -9.53
N ALA A 11 -5.56 -7.22 -10.27
CA ALA A 11 -4.21 -6.80 -9.89
C ALA A 11 -3.73 -5.63 -10.75
N ILE A 12 -2.81 -4.82 -10.21
CA ILE A 12 -2.09 -3.78 -10.96
C ILE A 12 -0.97 -4.47 -11.76
N PRO A 13 -0.97 -4.38 -13.10
CA PRO A 13 0.16 -4.86 -13.87
C PRO A 13 1.45 -4.12 -13.52
N SER A 14 2.56 -4.85 -13.38
CA SER A 14 3.89 -4.26 -13.12
C SER A 14 4.63 -3.79 -14.37
N ARG A 15 4.04 -3.97 -15.57
CA ARG A 15 4.68 -3.62 -16.85
C ARG A 15 4.36 -2.19 -17.25
N LYS A 16 5.40 -1.36 -17.39
CA LYS A 16 5.30 0.04 -17.87
C LYS A 16 4.51 0.18 -19.18
N ALA A 17 4.64 -0.77 -20.10
CA ALA A 17 3.95 -0.77 -21.41
C ALA A 17 2.40 -0.84 -21.31
N LEU A 18 1.84 -1.10 -20.12
CA LEU A 18 0.39 -1.11 -19.91
C LEU A 18 -0.15 0.25 -19.47
N ALA A 19 0.70 1.27 -19.28
CA ALA A 19 0.29 2.63 -18.98
C ALA A 19 -0.60 3.24 -20.07
N ASP A 20 -0.36 2.86 -21.34
CA ASP A 20 -1.07 3.38 -22.51
C ASP A 20 -2.24 2.46 -22.93
N ASN A 21 -2.77 1.65 -22.01
CA ASN A 21 -3.86 0.73 -22.33
C ASN A 21 -5.18 1.50 -22.57
N PRO A 22 -5.88 1.29 -23.71
CA PRO A 22 -7.15 1.96 -24.01
C PRO A 22 -8.24 1.76 -22.95
N TYR A 23 -8.13 0.71 -22.13
CA TYR A 23 -9.00 0.52 -20.97
C TYR A 23 -9.01 1.74 -20.03
N PHE A 24 -7.86 2.40 -19.83
CA PHE A 24 -7.73 3.59 -18.96
C PHE A 24 -8.35 4.86 -19.55
N GLU A 25 -8.79 4.83 -20.81
CA GLU A 25 -9.48 5.96 -21.46
C GLU A 25 -11.00 5.88 -21.30
N LYS A 26 -11.53 4.75 -20.80
CA LYS A 26 -12.96 4.58 -20.58
C LYS A 26 -13.44 5.43 -19.41
N ASP A 27 -14.60 6.05 -19.57
CA ASP A 27 -15.25 6.86 -18.53
C ASP A 27 -16.13 6.03 -17.59
N THR A 28 -15.61 4.88 -17.14
CA THR A 28 -16.27 4.09 -16.08
C THR A 28 -15.52 4.26 -14.77
N PRO A 29 -16.20 4.21 -13.61
CA PRO A 29 -15.55 4.33 -12.31
C PRO A 29 -14.39 3.34 -12.12
N GLU A 30 -14.53 2.11 -12.62
CA GLU A 30 -13.52 1.07 -12.52
C GLU A 30 -12.27 1.39 -13.34
N ALA A 31 -12.45 1.88 -14.58
CA ALA A 31 -11.35 2.26 -15.46
C ALA A 31 -10.55 3.43 -14.88
N GLN A 32 -11.24 4.44 -14.34
CA GLN A 32 -10.61 5.60 -13.70
C GLN A 32 -9.88 5.21 -12.40
N ALA A 33 -10.50 4.39 -11.55
CA ALA A 33 -9.87 3.89 -10.33
C ALA A 33 -8.61 3.06 -10.65
N ASN A 34 -8.71 2.15 -11.62
CA ASN A 34 -7.57 1.33 -12.05
C ASN A 34 -6.43 2.19 -12.63
N LYS A 35 -6.74 3.26 -13.38
CA LYS A 35 -5.74 4.20 -13.90
C LYS A 35 -5.01 4.93 -12.77
N ILE A 36 -5.75 5.48 -11.80
CA ILE A 36 -5.18 6.18 -10.63
C ILE A 36 -4.24 5.25 -9.87
N VAL A 37 -4.71 4.05 -9.57
CA VAL A 37 -3.96 3.04 -8.82
C VAL A 37 -2.72 2.58 -9.60
N PHE A 38 -2.83 2.34 -10.91
CA PHE A 38 -1.71 1.95 -11.77
C PHE A 38 -0.64 3.04 -11.87
N LEU A 39 -1.02 4.30 -12.10
CA LEU A 39 -0.08 5.42 -12.16
C LEU A 39 0.55 5.69 -10.79
N GLY A 40 -0.26 5.64 -9.73
CA GLY A 40 0.15 5.81 -8.34
C GLY A 40 1.21 4.80 -7.88
N ALA A 41 1.22 3.59 -8.45
CA ALA A 41 2.24 2.58 -8.17
C ALA A 41 3.67 3.04 -8.47
N SER A 42 3.85 4.01 -9.38
CA SER A 42 5.15 4.60 -9.73
C SER A 42 5.43 5.96 -9.08
N ALA A 43 4.50 6.49 -8.29
CA ALA A 43 4.61 7.81 -7.65
C ALA A 43 5.56 7.88 -6.44
N GLY A 44 6.36 6.84 -6.18
CA GLY A 44 7.42 6.85 -5.16
C GLY A 44 6.97 6.61 -3.71
N TYR A 45 5.67 6.61 -3.42
CA TYR A 45 5.11 6.31 -2.10
C TYR A 45 4.79 4.83 -1.86
N VAL A 46 4.97 3.97 -2.88
CA VAL A 46 4.72 2.53 -2.76
C VAL A 46 5.96 1.82 -2.22
N LYS A 47 5.85 1.27 -1.02
CA LYS A 47 6.88 0.44 -0.39
C LYS A 47 6.64 -1.04 -0.72
N PRO A 48 7.71 -1.84 -0.89
CA PRO A 48 7.56 -3.28 -1.13
C PRO A 48 6.87 -3.94 0.06
N PHE A 49 5.97 -4.91 -0.23
CA PHE A 49 5.25 -5.68 0.79
C PHE A 49 6.20 -6.37 1.78
N LYS A 50 7.35 -6.87 1.30
CA LYS A 50 8.45 -7.33 2.15
C LYS A 50 9.53 -6.25 2.25
N PHE A 51 9.73 -5.73 3.45
CA PHE A 51 10.86 -4.85 3.73
C PHE A 51 12.04 -5.68 4.25
N ARG A 52 13.06 -5.87 3.40
CA ARG A 52 14.29 -6.63 3.71
C ARG A 52 13.96 -7.98 4.37
N GLU A 53 14.69 -8.35 5.41
CA GLU A 53 14.49 -9.57 6.21
C GLU A 53 13.29 -9.47 7.19
N TYR A 54 12.84 -8.26 7.49
CA TYR A 54 11.78 -8.01 8.47
C TYR A 54 10.37 -8.32 7.93
N GLY A 55 10.18 -8.25 6.61
CA GLY A 55 8.90 -8.57 5.98
C GLY A 55 7.75 -7.76 6.56
N ASP A 56 6.65 -8.43 6.90
CA ASP A 56 5.44 -7.81 7.46
C ASP A 56 5.67 -7.24 8.88
N LYS A 57 6.68 -7.74 9.61
CA LYS A 57 6.99 -7.26 10.97
C LYS A 57 7.39 -5.78 10.96
N TRP A 58 7.96 -5.29 9.86
CA TRP A 58 8.31 -3.88 9.69
C TRP A 58 7.10 -2.95 9.81
N MET A 59 5.94 -3.36 9.27
CA MET A 59 4.71 -2.55 9.28
C MET A 59 3.82 -2.82 10.50
N SER A 60 4.10 -3.87 11.27
CA SER A 60 3.25 -4.27 12.41
C SER A 60 3.10 -3.18 13.48
N PRO A 61 4.18 -2.50 13.93
CA PRO A 61 4.07 -1.51 15.00
C PRO A 61 3.15 -0.34 14.64
N ILE A 62 3.28 0.20 13.43
CA ILE A 62 2.44 1.34 12.99
C ILE A 62 0.98 0.93 12.76
N ASN A 63 0.73 -0.30 12.31
CA ASN A 63 -0.63 -0.82 12.15
C ASN A 63 -1.35 -0.98 13.50
N VAL A 64 -0.63 -1.45 14.52
CA VAL A 64 -1.17 -1.55 15.89
C VAL A 64 -1.47 -0.16 16.43
N ALA A 65 -0.52 0.78 16.34
CA ALA A 65 -0.71 2.15 16.78
C ALA A 65 -1.92 2.82 16.12
N LEU A 66 -2.10 2.66 14.80
CA LEU A 66 -3.30 3.16 14.11
C LEU A 66 -4.58 2.57 14.69
N SER A 67 -4.62 1.26 14.90
CA SER A 67 -5.80 0.59 15.45
C SER A 67 -6.13 1.06 16.86
N GLU A 68 -5.13 1.24 17.72
CA GLU A 68 -5.30 1.70 19.09
C GLU A 68 -5.78 3.16 19.16
N VAL A 69 -5.26 4.03 18.30
CA VAL A 69 -5.72 5.43 18.18
C VAL A 69 -7.15 5.47 17.65
N MET A 70 -7.46 4.74 16.57
CA MET A 70 -8.79 4.73 15.97
C MET A 70 -9.87 4.16 16.89
N SER A 71 -9.49 3.23 17.77
CA SER A 71 -10.39 2.66 18.78
C SER A 71 -10.44 3.47 20.08
N GLY A 72 -9.63 4.52 20.21
CA GLY A 72 -9.54 5.36 21.41
C GLY A 72 -8.86 4.67 22.60
N GLN A 73 -8.13 3.58 22.37
CA GLN A 73 -7.38 2.86 23.40
C GLN A 73 -6.13 3.62 23.85
N LYS A 74 -5.56 4.43 22.97
CA LYS A 74 -4.38 5.26 23.24
C LYS A 74 -4.50 6.63 22.58
N THR A 75 -3.79 7.61 23.14
CA THR A 75 -3.53 8.85 22.44
C THR A 75 -2.55 8.63 21.28
N VAL A 76 -2.50 9.60 20.35
CA VAL A 76 -1.55 9.56 19.22
C VAL A 76 -0.11 9.47 19.72
N ASP A 77 0.26 10.26 20.72
CA ASP A 77 1.63 10.34 21.23
C ASP A 77 2.05 9.01 21.89
N GLU A 78 1.22 8.44 22.76
CA GLU A 78 1.50 7.14 23.42
C GLU A 78 1.61 6.00 22.39
N ALA A 79 0.74 5.98 21.38
CA ALA A 79 0.75 4.92 20.37
C ALA A 79 1.99 5.01 19.47
N LEU A 80 2.44 6.22 19.13
CA LEU A 80 3.65 6.43 18.34
C LEU A 80 4.93 6.11 19.11
N GLU A 81 5.00 6.47 20.40
CA GLU A 81 6.13 6.13 21.26
C GLU A 81 6.33 4.62 21.34
N LEU A 82 5.26 3.87 21.64
CA LEU A 82 5.31 2.40 21.69
C LEU A 82 5.63 1.77 20.34
N ALA A 83 5.12 2.33 19.24
CA ALA A 83 5.44 1.84 17.91
C ALA A 83 6.93 2.04 17.57
N GLN A 84 7.52 3.16 17.99
CA GLN A 84 8.94 3.43 17.81
C GLN A 84 9.80 2.45 18.64
N GLU A 85 9.44 2.20 19.90
CA GLU A 85 10.15 1.22 20.75
C GLU A 85 10.16 -0.18 20.12
N GLN A 86 9.01 -0.66 19.65
CA GLN A 86 8.90 -1.96 18.98
C GLN A 86 9.72 -2.03 17.69
N LEU A 87 9.77 -0.92 16.93
CA LEU A 87 10.55 -0.84 15.72
C LEU A 87 12.06 -0.85 16.02
N ASP A 88 12.49 -0.13 17.05
CA ASP A 88 13.88 -0.09 17.51
C ASP A 88 14.33 -1.46 17.99
N GLU A 89 13.47 -2.20 18.70
CA GLU A 89 13.75 -3.60 19.08
C GLU A 89 13.87 -4.54 17.89
N LEU A 90 13.02 -4.35 16.87
CA LEU A 90 13.07 -5.14 15.65
C LEU A 90 14.35 -4.89 14.84
N LEU A 91 14.89 -3.66 14.92
CA LEU A 91 16.06 -3.21 14.16
C LEU A 91 17.41 -3.44 14.85
N LYS A 92 17.43 -3.87 16.11
CA LYS A 92 18.64 -4.27 16.84
C LYS A 92 19.25 -5.54 16.26
#